data_AF-A0A349WX06-F1
#
_entry.id   AF-A0A349WX06-F1
#
_cell.length_a   1.000
_cell.length_b   1.000
_cell.length_c   1.000
_cell.angle_alpha   90.00
_cell.angle_beta   90.00
_cell.angle_gamma   90.00
#
_symmetry.space_group_name_H-M   'P 1'
#
loop_
_entity.id
_entity.type
_entity.pdbx_description
1 polymer ?
#
loop_
_entity_poly.entity_id
_entity_poly.type
_entity_poly.pdbx_seq_one_letter_code
_entity_poly.pdbx_strand_id
1 'polypeptide(L)'
;MFYIIFLSFFLLSFQIISRLDKNMKFIERAAMTYLLGTAEVSLLGSFFIYTKGRINLLEFMIPAIISFVISLLIIFKKGNTNLKLLKRVKKVIYGQLKRINITSFEGICLLIIGLLLATTIINGLYWPVSSWDSLTLYDFRGKIIAQGFSLSDLFKQTFKDWDFYSYYFSYPLFTSILHSVSYMTSGPSPQIFYSLYYVSLVVIFYSTLLRFSDRKTTAFLTLMLALSPVIFSHTTIAYPNLPYATYFVTGFFIFYRYTKEGRPIGLLMLSLLMNVFAYAVRPTEPFLVAFALIYIIDMLVSRNIKTKIIYLFLFFILLYILNKSWSLYFQREAFAAISYPINLDKRSSLFDAGLAWGSLRTFSNLPEIIKFIYNNSKGAVSPILVLMSATSVFFYRNKIKDNIYSIIFVVACYLLIVAGTLYISYIYDFWKIIGESLSRIVIFIIPLLLFTIGCFWRLPSTSILKWEE
;
A
#
# COMPACT_ATOMS: atom_id res chain seq x y z
N MET A 1 21.20 -12.26 10.69
CA MET A 1 19.88 -12.55 11.31
C MET A 1 18.74 -11.82 10.62
N PHE A 2 18.84 -10.50 10.41
CA PHE A 2 17.90 -9.70 9.61
C PHE A 2 17.44 -10.42 8.33
N TYR A 3 18.41 -10.80 7.49
CA TYR A 3 18.16 -11.48 6.23
C TYR A 3 17.45 -12.83 6.38
N ILE A 4 17.68 -13.56 7.48
CA ILE A 4 17.04 -14.86 7.71
C ILE A 4 15.55 -14.67 7.96
N ILE A 5 15.18 -13.73 8.84
CA ILE A 5 13.78 -13.43 9.17
C ILE A 5 13.02 -13.04 7.88
N PHE A 6 13.52 -12.04 7.16
CA PHE A 6 12.87 -11.58 5.93
C PHE A 6 12.88 -12.62 4.82
N LEU A 7 13.98 -13.34 4.60
CA LEU A 7 14.04 -14.40 3.58
C LEU A 7 12.99 -15.49 3.85
N SER A 8 12.80 -15.88 5.10
CA SER A 8 11.82 -16.90 5.46
C SER A 8 10.38 -16.50 5.14
N PHE A 9 9.97 -15.29 5.54
CA PHE A 9 8.65 -14.77 5.19
C PHE A 9 8.51 -14.55 3.69
N PHE A 10 9.56 -14.08 3.02
CA PHE A 10 9.53 -13.87 1.58
C PHE A 10 9.41 -15.18 0.81
N LEU A 11 10.04 -16.26 1.26
CA LEU A 11 9.87 -17.58 0.63
C LEU A 11 8.42 -18.06 0.75
N LEU A 12 7.80 -17.91 1.92
CA LEU A 12 6.41 -18.31 2.13
C LEU A 12 5.47 -17.45 1.27
N SER A 13 5.63 -16.13 1.34
CA SER A 13 4.92 -15.15 0.52
C SER A 13 5.01 -15.46 -0.98
N PHE A 14 6.20 -15.82 -1.47
CA PHE A 14 6.41 -16.19 -2.88
C PHE A 14 5.59 -17.43 -3.26
N GLN A 15 5.49 -18.42 -2.37
CA GLN A 15 4.67 -19.63 -2.61
C GLN A 15 3.17 -19.30 -2.59
N ILE A 16 2.71 -18.43 -1.69
CA ILE A 16 1.31 -17.98 -1.63
C ILE A 16 0.94 -17.29 -2.93
N ILE A 17 1.72 -16.30 -3.36
CA ILE A 17 1.47 -15.55 -4.61
C ILE A 17 1.51 -16.49 -5.82
N SER A 18 2.47 -17.42 -5.88
CA SER A 18 2.56 -18.39 -6.97
C SER A 18 1.35 -19.31 -7.09
N ARG A 19 0.59 -19.50 -6.00
CA ARG A 19 -0.66 -20.29 -5.99
C ARG A 19 -1.87 -19.43 -6.38
N LEU A 20 -1.91 -18.19 -5.92
CA LEU A 20 -3.01 -17.26 -6.20
C LEU A 20 -2.99 -16.76 -7.65
N ASP A 21 -1.81 -16.56 -8.23
CA ASP A 21 -1.65 -16.19 -9.65
C ASP A 21 -0.49 -16.97 -10.29
N LYS A 22 -0.83 -18.02 -11.05
CA LYS A 22 0.14 -18.85 -11.78
C LYS A 22 0.81 -18.10 -12.93
N ASN A 23 0.13 -17.10 -13.49
CA ASN A 23 0.54 -16.35 -14.69
C ASN A 23 1.31 -15.07 -14.35
N MET A 24 1.52 -14.79 -13.06
CA MET A 24 2.31 -13.64 -12.62
C MET A 24 3.77 -13.78 -13.06
N LYS A 25 4.32 -12.75 -13.71
CA LYS A 25 5.73 -12.72 -14.13
C LYS A 25 6.64 -12.74 -12.90
N PHE A 26 7.87 -13.24 -13.06
CA PHE A 26 8.80 -13.39 -11.93
C PHE A 26 9.10 -12.05 -11.22
N ILE A 27 9.37 -10.99 -11.99
CA ILE A 27 9.71 -9.67 -11.43
C ILE A 27 8.51 -9.07 -10.67
N GLU A 28 7.31 -9.12 -11.25
CA GLU A 28 6.06 -8.71 -10.58
C GLU A 28 5.85 -9.52 -9.29
N ARG A 29 6.08 -10.84 -9.35
CA ARG A 29 5.95 -11.73 -8.20
C ARG A 29 6.95 -11.41 -7.09
N ALA A 30 8.19 -11.06 -7.43
CA ALA A 30 9.20 -10.66 -6.45
C ALA A 30 8.79 -9.36 -5.73
N ALA A 31 8.29 -8.37 -6.47
CA ALA A 31 7.77 -7.14 -5.88
C ALA A 31 6.56 -7.38 -4.97
N MET A 32 5.61 -8.21 -5.40
CA MET A 32 4.46 -8.64 -4.59
C MET A 32 4.88 -9.43 -3.34
N THR A 33 5.94 -10.24 -3.45
CA THR A 33 6.49 -11.03 -2.34
C THR A 33 7.03 -10.13 -1.24
N TYR A 34 7.72 -9.05 -1.61
CA TYR A 34 8.16 -8.04 -0.66
C TYR A 34 6.97 -7.42 0.11
N LEU A 35 5.91 -7.06 -0.61
CA LEU A 35 4.69 -6.49 0.00
C LEU A 35 4.03 -7.48 0.95
N LEU A 36 3.81 -8.72 0.54
CA LEU A 36 3.17 -9.73 1.39
C LEU A 36 4.05 -10.05 2.62
N GLY A 37 5.37 -10.20 2.42
CA GLY A 37 6.27 -10.58 3.50
C GLY A 37 6.47 -9.49 4.56
N THR A 38 6.52 -8.22 4.16
CA THR A 38 6.57 -7.10 5.12
C THR A 38 5.27 -6.98 5.92
N ALA A 39 4.13 -7.28 5.30
CA ALA A 39 2.85 -7.36 6.01
C ALA A 39 2.80 -8.54 6.99
N GLU A 40 3.29 -9.72 6.60
CA GLU A 40 3.40 -10.89 7.49
C GLU A 40 4.24 -10.59 8.73
N VAL A 41 5.44 -10.00 8.54
CA VAL A 41 6.32 -9.57 9.65
C VAL A 41 5.60 -8.60 10.57
N SER A 42 4.95 -7.58 9.99
CA SER A 42 4.26 -6.53 10.75
C SER A 42 3.05 -7.05 11.52
N LEU A 43 2.26 -7.93 10.93
CA LEU A 43 1.09 -8.52 11.58
C LEU A 43 1.47 -9.49 12.69
N LEU A 44 2.52 -10.29 12.49
CA LEU A 44 3.05 -11.17 13.54
C LEU A 44 3.64 -10.38 14.71
N GLY A 45 4.43 -9.35 14.44
CA GLY A 45 4.92 -8.47 15.49
C GLY A 45 3.78 -7.79 16.25
N SER A 46 2.73 -7.35 15.52
CA SER A 46 1.55 -6.73 16.12
C SER A 46 0.82 -7.71 17.01
N PHE A 47 0.66 -8.97 16.57
CA PHE A 47 0.03 -10.02 17.37
C PHE A 47 0.71 -10.24 18.72
N PHE A 48 2.05 -10.36 18.74
CA PHE A 48 2.79 -10.53 19.99
C PHE A 48 2.72 -9.30 20.89
N ILE A 49 2.86 -8.09 20.34
CA ILE A 49 2.74 -6.85 21.12
C ILE A 49 1.32 -6.69 21.67
N TYR A 50 0.30 -6.96 20.87
CA TYR A 50 -1.09 -6.83 21.31
C TYR A 50 -1.44 -7.85 22.40
N THR A 51 -0.81 -9.02 22.42
CA THR A 51 -1.07 -10.05 23.43
C THR A 51 -0.20 -9.90 24.68
N LYS A 52 1.09 -9.60 24.53
CA LYS A 52 2.08 -9.60 25.63
C LYS A 52 2.58 -8.21 26.04
N GLY A 53 2.26 -7.16 25.28
CA GLY A 53 2.74 -5.79 25.48
C GLY A 53 4.15 -5.52 24.94
N ARG A 54 4.91 -6.58 24.62
CA ARG A 54 6.30 -6.52 24.14
C ARG A 54 6.56 -7.65 23.15
N ILE A 55 7.66 -7.55 22.43
CA ILE A 55 8.18 -8.62 21.57
C ILE A 55 9.70 -8.70 21.69
N ASN A 56 10.24 -9.91 21.66
CA ASN A 56 11.68 -10.16 21.58
C ASN A 56 12.06 -10.84 20.26
N LEU A 57 13.36 -10.97 20.04
CA LEU A 57 13.91 -11.48 18.79
C LEU A 57 13.56 -12.95 18.54
N LEU A 58 13.52 -13.77 19.59
CA LEU A 58 13.15 -15.18 19.48
C LEU A 58 11.71 -15.35 18.97
N GLU A 59 10.81 -14.46 19.38
CA GLU A 59 9.41 -14.43 18.93
C GLU A 59 9.26 -14.06 17.45
N PHE A 60 10.21 -13.34 16.86
CA PHE A 60 10.30 -13.21 15.39
C PHE A 60 10.96 -14.43 14.74
N MET A 61 11.99 -15.01 15.37
CA MET A 61 12.76 -16.12 14.80
C MET A 61 11.93 -17.40 14.71
N ILE A 62 11.13 -17.74 15.71
CA ILE A 62 10.35 -18.99 15.71
C ILE A 62 9.37 -19.05 14.53
N PRO A 63 8.48 -18.05 14.31
CA PRO A 63 7.62 -18.03 13.13
C PRO A 63 8.42 -17.95 11.82
N ALA A 64 9.54 -17.23 11.78
CA ALA A 64 10.40 -17.22 10.59
C ALA A 64 10.95 -18.61 10.26
N ILE A 65 11.43 -19.37 11.25
CA ILE A 65 11.91 -20.75 11.05
C ILE A 65 10.76 -21.64 10.58
N ILE A 66 9.57 -21.52 11.19
CA ILE A 66 8.37 -22.27 10.76
C ILE A 66 8.01 -21.94 9.31
N SER A 67 7.95 -20.66 8.94
CA SER A 67 7.69 -20.20 7.57
C SER A 67 8.72 -20.74 6.58
N PHE A 68 9.99 -20.80 6.97
CA PHE A 68 11.07 -21.38 6.17
C PHE A 68 10.87 -22.88 5.96
N VAL A 69 10.62 -23.64 7.04
CA VAL A 69 10.38 -25.09 6.99
C VAL A 69 9.16 -25.40 6.13
N ILE A 70 8.04 -24.70 6.31
CA ILE A 70 6.84 -24.86 5.49
C ILE A 70 7.16 -24.59 4.01
N SER A 71 7.92 -23.54 3.72
CA SER A 71 8.34 -23.21 2.36
C SER A 71 9.18 -24.32 1.74
N LEU A 72 10.13 -24.89 2.49
CA LEU A 72 10.92 -26.03 2.05
C LEU A 72 10.05 -27.26 1.80
N LEU A 73 9.12 -27.60 2.69
CA LEU A 73 8.19 -28.72 2.52
C LEU A 73 7.35 -28.57 1.24
N ILE A 74 6.87 -27.36 0.94
CA ILE A 74 6.13 -27.06 -0.29
C ILE A 74 7.01 -27.27 -1.53
N ILE A 75 8.28 -26.86 -1.48
CA ILE A 75 9.23 -27.02 -2.57
C ILE A 75 9.56 -28.51 -2.78
N PHE A 76 9.87 -29.25 -1.72
CA PHE A 76 10.20 -30.67 -1.77
C PHE A 76 9.01 -31.52 -2.24
N LYS A 77 7.79 -31.26 -1.77
CA LYS A 77 6.57 -31.98 -2.21
C LYS A 77 6.34 -31.87 -3.72
N LYS A 78 6.79 -30.79 -4.37
CA LYS A 78 6.65 -30.62 -5.82
C LYS A 78 7.68 -31.42 -6.64
N GLY A 79 8.54 -32.24 -6.00
CA GLY A 79 9.56 -33.06 -6.68
C GLY A 79 10.60 -32.23 -7.44
N ASN A 80 10.63 -30.92 -7.19
CA ASN A 80 11.41 -29.97 -7.96
C ASN A 80 12.75 -29.78 -7.24
N THR A 81 13.64 -30.76 -7.36
CA THR A 81 15.00 -30.71 -6.81
C THR A 81 15.69 -29.40 -7.23
N ASN A 82 16.29 -28.70 -6.26
CA ASN A 82 16.75 -27.30 -6.34
C ASN A 82 17.62 -26.96 -7.58
N LEU A 83 18.29 -27.93 -8.19
CA LEU A 83 19.05 -27.78 -9.43
C LEU A 83 18.18 -27.45 -10.65
N LYS A 84 16.96 -27.98 -10.75
CA LYS A 84 16.03 -27.67 -11.85
C LYS A 84 15.42 -26.28 -11.70
N LEU A 85 15.17 -25.81 -10.47
CA LEU A 85 14.65 -24.47 -10.21
C LEU A 85 15.68 -23.39 -10.56
N LEU A 86 16.93 -23.51 -10.09
CA LEU A 86 18.02 -22.59 -10.43
C LEU A 86 18.32 -22.54 -11.93
N LYS A 87 18.37 -23.71 -12.60
CA LYS A 87 18.51 -23.79 -14.06
C LYS A 87 17.32 -23.16 -14.78
N ARG A 88 16.10 -23.32 -14.27
CA ARG A 88 14.88 -22.71 -14.84
C ARG A 88 14.85 -21.19 -14.60
N VAL A 89 15.25 -20.70 -13.44
CA VAL A 89 15.37 -19.26 -13.15
C VAL A 89 16.42 -18.63 -14.07
N LYS A 90 17.63 -19.21 -14.17
CA LYS A 90 18.65 -18.74 -15.12
C LYS A 90 18.13 -18.78 -16.56
N LYS A 91 17.52 -19.89 -17.01
CA LYS A 91 16.98 -20.02 -18.38
C LYS A 91 15.84 -19.04 -18.66
N VAL A 92 14.97 -18.78 -17.69
CA VAL A 92 13.86 -17.81 -17.82
C VAL A 92 14.42 -16.39 -17.86
N ILE A 93 15.32 -16.01 -16.96
CA ILE A 93 15.92 -14.68 -16.94
C ILE A 93 16.72 -14.45 -18.24
N TYR A 94 17.63 -15.36 -18.58
CA TYR A 94 18.51 -15.22 -19.74
C TYR A 94 17.74 -15.33 -21.07
N GLY A 95 16.75 -16.23 -21.15
CA GLY A 95 15.89 -16.40 -22.31
C GLY A 95 14.93 -15.24 -22.53
N GLN A 96 14.44 -14.61 -21.46
CA GLN A 96 13.64 -13.39 -21.56
C GLN A 96 14.51 -12.20 -21.99
N LEU A 97 15.71 -12.03 -21.45
CA LEU A 97 16.62 -10.92 -21.78
C LEU A 97 17.13 -10.98 -23.22
N LYS A 98 17.45 -12.16 -23.76
CA LYS A 98 18.03 -12.31 -25.11
C LYS A 98 17.04 -12.01 -26.26
N ARG A 99 15.74 -11.89 -25.97
CA ARG A 99 14.68 -11.68 -26.96
C ARG A 99 14.03 -10.29 -26.91
N ILE A 100 14.55 -9.36 -26.11
CA ILE A 100 13.95 -8.04 -25.98
C ILE A 100 14.58 -7.08 -26.99
N ASN A 101 13.87 -6.80 -28.08
CA ASN A 101 14.16 -5.63 -28.90
C ASN A 101 13.65 -4.39 -28.16
N ILE A 102 14.56 -3.71 -27.45
CA ILE A 102 14.29 -2.48 -26.70
C ILE A 102 14.59 -1.29 -27.61
N THR A 103 13.60 -0.42 -27.81
CA THR A 103 13.84 0.83 -28.57
C THR A 103 14.71 1.79 -27.76
N SER A 104 15.50 2.67 -28.40
CA SER A 104 16.36 3.62 -27.68
C SER A 104 15.58 4.47 -26.65
N PHE A 105 14.36 4.89 -26.99
CA PHE A 105 13.48 5.61 -26.07
C PHE A 105 13.08 4.79 -24.84
N GLU A 106 12.66 3.54 -25.03
CA GLU A 106 12.33 2.61 -23.93
C GLU A 106 13.58 2.35 -23.06
N GLY A 107 14.73 2.14 -23.69
CA GLY A 107 16.00 1.92 -22.99
C GLY A 107 16.40 3.11 -22.12
N ILE A 108 16.28 4.34 -22.63
CA ILE A 108 16.55 5.57 -21.85
C ILE A 108 15.59 5.68 -20.67
N CYS A 109 14.30 5.45 -20.86
CA CYS A 109 13.32 5.49 -19.77
C CYS A 109 13.66 4.47 -18.69
N LEU A 110 13.93 3.22 -19.07
CA LEU A 110 14.27 2.14 -18.14
C LEU A 110 15.60 2.39 -17.42
N LEU A 111 16.59 2.98 -18.10
CA LEU A 111 17.85 3.38 -17.49
C LEU A 111 17.64 4.42 -16.40
N ILE A 112 16.90 5.49 -16.68
CA ILE A 112 16.61 6.55 -15.71
C ILE A 112 15.83 5.97 -14.51
N ILE A 113 14.82 5.13 -14.77
CA ILE A 113 14.10 4.42 -13.70
C ILE A 113 15.09 3.61 -12.85
N GLY A 114 15.96 2.81 -13.47
CA GLY A 114 16.96 2.00 -12.78
C GLY A 114 17.89 2.83 -11.90
N LEU A 115 18.35 3.98 -12.39
CA LEU A 115 19.17 4.92 -11.62
C LEU A 115 18.41 5.50 -10.42
N LEU A 116 17.15 5.92 -10.60
CA LEU A 116 16.32 6.42 -9.51
C LEU A 116 16.09 5.36 -8.43
N LEU A 117 15.78 4.12 -8.83
CA LEU A 117 15.62 3.01 -7.90
C LEU A 117 16.92 2.75 -7.14
N ALA A 118 18.06 2.70 -7.83
CA ALA A 118 19.36 2.52 -7.21
C ALA A 118 19.67 3.62 -6.18
N THR A 119 19.43 4.88 -6.53
CA THR A 119 19.61 6.03 -5.62
C THR A 119 18.75 5.89 -4.36
N THR A 120 17.47 5.50 -4.47
CA THR A 120 16.63 5.31 -3.28
C THR A 120 17.11 4.16 -2.39
N ILE A 121 17.61 3.06 -2.98
CA ILE A 121 18.17 1.92 -2.22
C ILE A 121 19.43 2.35 -1.49
N ILE A 122 20.37 3.00 -2.18
CA ILE A 122 21.59 3.53 -1.56
C ILE A 122 21.20 4.46 -0.42
N ASN A 123 20.26 5.38 -0.66
CA ASN A 123 19.84 6.30 0.39
C ASN A 123 19.26 5.58 1.60
N GLY A 124 18.36 4.62 1.38
CA GLY A 124 17.72 3.86 2.45
C GLY A 124 18.65 2.91 3.21
N LEU A 125 19.80 2.53 2.63
CA LEU A 125 20.82 1.72 3.31
C LEU A 125 21.70 2.56 4.24
N TYR A 126 22.08 3.77 3.83
CA TYR A 126 23.10 4.56 4.50
C TYR A 126 22.54 5.68 5.39
N TRP A 127 21.45 6.33 4.98
CA TRP A 127 20.94 7.48 5.73
C TRP A 127 20.03 7.03 6.87
N PRO A 128 20.09 7.73 8.02
CA PRO A 128 19.17 7.48 9.12
C PRO A 128 17.79 8.09 8.83
N VAL A 129 16.80 7.61 9.58
CA VAL A 129 15.50 8.29 9.67
C VAL A 129 15.71 9.71 10.21
N SER A 130 15.11 10.72 9.58
CA SER A 130 15.37 12.13 9.89
C SER A 130 14.14 13.03 9.98
N SER A 131 13.01 12.61 9.43
CA SER A 131 11.79 13.43 9.43
C SER A 131 11.07 13.39 10.77
N TRP A 132 10.43 14.50 11.15
CA TRP A 132 9.85 14.69 12.50
C TRP A 132 8.94 13.56 12.95
N ASP A 133 7.82 13.28 12.25
CA ASP A 133 6.89 12.24 12.70
C ASP A 133 7.56 10.85 12.65
N SER A 134 8.50 10.63 11.75
CA SER A 134 9.23 9.37 11.73
C SER A 134 10.14 9.21 12.92
N LEU A 135 10.87 10.25 13.31
CA LEU A 135 11.70 10.24 14.49
C LEU A 135 10.86 10.11 15.75
N THR A 136 9.86 10.95 15.93
CA THR A 136 9.13 11.07 17.20
C THR A 136 8.15 9.92 17.39
N LEU A 137 7.56 9.37 16.34
CA LEU A 137 6.48 8.40 16.46
C LEU A 137 6.89 7.02 15.97
N TYR A 138 7.27 6.87 14.69
CA TYR A 138 7.42 5.53 14.10
C TYR A 138 8.73 4.84 14.53
N ASP A 139 9.86 5.52 14.34
CA ASP A 139 11.22 5.05 14.62
C ASP A 139 11.48 4.98 16.12
N PHE A 140 11.03 5.99 16.86
CA PHE A 140 11.10 5.97 18.32
C PHE A 140 10.40 4.76 18.93
N ARG A 141 9.12 4.51 18.57
CA ARG A 141 8.43 3.28 18.99
C ARG A 141 9.19 2.03 18.55
N GLY A 142 9.77 2.03 17.35
CA GLY A 142 10.60 0.91 16.86
C GLY A 142 11.80 0.62 17.77
N LYS A 143 12.52 1.66 18.23
CA LYS A 143 13.63 1.54 19.18
C LYS A 143 13.18 1.04 20.55
N ILE A 144 12.07 1.57 21.08
CA ILE A 144 11.49 1.13 22.35
C ILE A 144 11.11 -0.36 22.29
N ILE A 145 10.41 -0.77 21.23
CA ILE A 145 10.05 -2.17 21.00
C ILE A 145 11.30 -3.05 20.88
N ALA A 146 12.33 -2.58 20.18
CA ALA A 146 13.58 -3.33 19.99
C ALA A 146 14.35 -3.58 21.30
N GLN A 147 14.20 -2.69 22.28
CA GLN A 147 14.78 -2.83 23.61
C GLN A 147 13.92 -3.71 24.54
N GLY A 148 12.77 -4.20 24.08
CA GLY A 148 11.88 -5.10 24.84
C GLY A 148 10.94 -4.39 25.82
N PHE A 149 10.87 -3.06 25.77
CA PHE A 149 9.94 -2.26 26.56
C PHE A 149 8.54 -2.27 25.93
N SER A 150 7.52 -2.17 26.78
CA SER A 150 6.16 -1.90 26.33
C SER A 150 6.00 -0.41 26.01
N LEU A 151 4.97 -0.07 25.22
CA LEU A 151 4.65 1.34 25.01
C LEU A 151 4.18 2.00 26.31
N SER A 152 3.50 1.30 27.21
CA SER A 152 3.12 1.86 28.51
C SER A 152 4.32 2.27 29.39
N ASP A 153 5.46 1.57 29.30
CA ASP A 153 6.66 1.87 30.10
C ASP A 153 7.22 3.27 29.81
N LEU A 154 7.13 3.69 28.54
CA LEU A 154 7.51 5.02 28.08
C LEU A 154 6.65 6.13 28.70
N PHE A 155 5.33 5.92 28.74
CA PHE A 155 4.38 6.96 29.14
C PHE A 155 4.36 7.19 30.64
N LYS A 156 4.55 6.12 31.44
CA LYS A 156 4.68 6.24 32.90
C LYS A 156 5.82 7.18 33.33
N GLN A 157 6.86 7.31 32.50
CA GLN A 157 8.07 8.06 32.84
C GLN A 157 8.13 9.46 32.22
N THR A 158 7.41 9.69 31.10
CA THR A 158 7.75 10.84 30.21
C THR A 158 6.59 11.79 29.94
N PHE A 159 5.33 11.34 29.93
CA PHE A 159 4.21 12.17 29.48
C PHE A 159 2.97 11.98 30.38
N LYS A 160 2.55 13.06 31.06
CA LYS A 160 1.35 13.07 31.90
C LYS A 160 0.08 13.55 31.17
N ASP A 161 0.22 13.98 29.91
CA ASP A 161 -0.85 14.63 29.15
C ASP A 161 -1.48 13.71 28.10
N TRP A 162 -2.81 13.72 28.02
CA TRP A 162 -3.61 12.88 27.12
C TRP A 162 -3.32 13.16 25.64
N ASP A 163 -3.04 14.41 25.27
CA ASP A 163 -2.82 14.78 23.87
C ASP A 163 -1.58 14.09 23.30
N PHE A 164 -0.50 14.06 24.06
CA PHE A 164 0.70 13.29 23.71
C PHE A 164 0.38 11.80 23.61
N TYR A 165 -0.31 11.25 24.62
CA TYR A 165 -0.73 9.84 24.60
C TYR A 165 -1.51 9.49 23.32
N SER A 166 -2.49 10.32 22.93
CA SER A 166 -3.29 10.11 21.73
C SER A 166 -2.47 10.16 20.44
N TYR A 167 -1.48 11.06 20.36
CA TYR A 167 -0.56 11.15 19.21
C TYR A 167 0.28 9.87 19.08
N TYR A 168 0.86 9.38 20.17
CA TYR A 168 1.64 8.15 20.20
C TYR A 168 0.83 6.86 20.11
N PHE A 169 -0.49 6.93 19.88
CA PHE A 169 -1.34 5.80 19.51
C PHE A 169 -2.30 6.14 18.35
N SER A 170 -2.00 7.21 17.60
CA SER A 170 -2.81 7.62 16.46
C SER A 170 -2.70 6.65 15.27
N TYR A 171 -1.58 5.94 15.16
CA TYR A 171 -1.31 4.94 14.12
C TYR A 171 -1.01 3.55 14.69
N PRO A 172 -1.46 2.47 14.02
CA PRO A 172 -1.05 1.09 14.34
C PRO A 172 0.46 0.87 14.24
N LEU A 173 0.90 -0.27 14.76
CA LEU A 173 2.33 -0.57 14.93
C LEU A 173 3.04 -1.07 13.66
N PHE A 174 2.36 -1.15 12.52
CA PHE A 174 2.89 -1.74 11.29
C PHE A 174 4.31 -1.25 10.98
N THR A 175 4.47 0.08 10.91
CA THR A 175 5.75 0.70 10.56
C THR A 175 6.79 0.54 11.67
N SER A 176 6.38 0.76 12.93
CA SER A 176 7.26 0.64 14.09
C SER A 176 7.82 -0.78 14.26
N ILE A 177 7.06 -1.80 13.87
CA ILE A 177 7.52 -3.20 13.91
C ILE A 177 8.58 -3.47 12.85
N LEU A 178 8.44 -2.95 11.64
CA LEU A 178 9.50 -3.08 10.64
C LEU A 178 10.79 -2.42 11.12
N HIS A 179 10.67 -1.24 11.74
CA HIS A 179 11.82 -0.53 12.32
C HIS A 179 12.44 -1.32 13.47
N SER A 180 11.62 -1.90 14.37
CA SER A 180 12.14 -2.67 15.49
C SER A 180 12.92 -3.90 15.03
N VAL A 181 12.47 -4.61 13.99
CA VAL A 181 13.22 -5.76 13.43
C VAL A 181 14.60 -5.35 12.93
N SER A 182 14.73 -4.19 12.28
CA SER A 182 16.04 -3.65 11.90
C SER A 182 16.94 -3.50 13.13
N TYR A 183 16.46 -2.83 14.19
CA TYR A 183 17.26 -2.61 15.41
C TYR A 183 17.61 -3.90 16.15
N MET A 184 16.64 -4.80 16.37
CA MET A 184 16.83 -6.08 17.09
C MET A 184 17.82 -7.01 16.41
N THR A 185 18.03 -6.84 15.10
CA THR A 185 18.93 -7.69 14.31
C THR A 185 20.22 -6.99 13.92
N SER A 186 20.44 -5.76 14.38
CA SER A 186 21.53 -4.88 13.94
C SER A 186 21.58 -4.78 12.41
N GLY A 187 20.40 -4.70 11.79
CA GLY A 187 20.20 -4.61 10.35
C GLY A 187 20.49 -3.22 9.79
N PRO A 188 20.25 -3.02 8.48
CA PRO A 188 20.40 -1.71 7.84
C PRO A 188 19.38 -0.70 8.39
N SER A 189 19.58 0.59 8.10
CA SER A 189 18.65 1.66 8.46
C SER A 189 17.19 1.29 8.11
N PRO A 190 16.20 1.52 8.99
CA PRO A 190 14.79 1.26 8.69
C PRO A 190 14.27 1.97 7.44
N GLN A 191 14.97 3.00 6.97
CA GLN A 191 14.64 3.72 5.75
C GLN A 191 14.64 2.81 4.50
N ILE A 192 15.40 1.71 4.51
CA ILE A 192 15.44 0.74 3.39
C ILE A 192 14.06 0.18 3.03
N PHE A 193 13.16 0.04 4.01
CA PHE A 193 11.82 -0.50 3.75
C PHE A 193 11.03 0.39 2.79
N TYR A 194 11.20 1.70 2.87
CA TYR A 194 10.48 2.66 2.04
C TYR A 194 11.02 2.68 0.61
N SER A 195 12.34 2.56 0.45
CA SER A 195 12.97 2.35 -0.85
C SER A 195 12.45 1.07 -1.52
N LEU A 196 12.33 -0.01 -0.76
CA LEU A 196 11.80 -1.27 -1.29
C LEU A 196 10.29 -1.21 -1.59
N TYR A 197 9.48 -0.48 -0.80
CA TYR A 197 8.08 -0.21 -1.14
C TYR A 197 7.98 0.56 -2.47
N TYR A 198 8.83 1.56 -2.66
CA TYR A 198 8.89 2.33 -3.90
C TYR A 198 9.33 1.48 -5.11
N VAL A 199 10.37 0.65 -4.95
CA VAL A 199 10.78 -0.33 -5.97
C VAL A 199 9.61 -1.25 -6.32
N SER A 200 8.93 -1.80 -5.32
CA SER A 200 7.76 -2.66 -5.55
C SER A 200 6.65 -1.92 -6.29
N LEU A 201 6.33 -0.68 -5.90
CA LEU A 201 5.31 0.14 -6.57
C LEU A 201 5.64 0.35 -8.06
N VAL A 202 6.87 0.78 -8.36
CA VAL A 202 7.33 1.04 -9.74
C VAL A 202 7.31 -0.24 -10.58
N VAL A 203 7.79 -1.36 -10.01
CA VAL A 203 7.82 -2.65 -10.70
C VAL A 203 6.42 -3.19 -10.95
N ILE A 204 5.53 -3.15 -9.96
CA ILE A 204 4.15 -3.62 -10.09
C ILE A 204 3.39 -2.74 -11.08
N PHE A 205 3.58 -1.42 -11.03
CA PHE A 205 3.00 -0.48 -11.98
C PHE A 205 3.42 -0.81 -13.42
N TYR A 206 4.72 -0.90 -13.69
CA TYR A 206 5.25 -1.21 -15.02
C TYR A 206 4.71 -2.56 -15.52
N SER A 207 4.86 -3.60 -14.71
CA SER A 207 4.49 -4.97 -15.10
C SER A 207 2.99 -5.14 -15.33
N THR A 208 2.15 -4.44 -14.56
CA THR A 208 0.69 -4.49 -14.73
C THR A 208 0.26 -3.65 -15.93
N LEU A 209 0.77 -2.43 -16.08
CA LEU A 209 0.39 -1.54 -17.18
C LEU A 209 0.80 -2.12 -18.54
N LEU A 210 1.95 -2.81 -18.61
CA LEU A 210 2.42 -3.48 -19.83
C LEU A 210 1.42 -4.53 -20.37
N ARG A 211 0.48 -5.01 -19.54
CA ARG A 211 -0.58 -5.94 -19.96
C ARG A 211 -1.69 -5.25 -20.74
N PHE A 212 -1.83 -3.93 -20.59
CA PHE A 212 -2.96 -3.14 -21.09
C PHE A 212 -2.55 -1.98 -22.01
N SER A 213 -1.25 -1.68 -22.09
CA SER A 213 -0.68 -0.62 -22.91
C SER A 213 0.54 -1.11 -23.69
N ASP A 214 1.03 -0.32 -24.63
CA ASP A 214 2.27 -0.64 -25.37
C ASP A 214 3.52 -0.37 -24.51
N ARG A 215 4.67 -0.91 -24.94
CA ARG A 215 5.94 -0.80 -24.21
C ARG A 215 6.41 0.64 -24.02
N LYS A 216 6.28 1.49 -25.05
CA LYS A 216 6.78 2.88 -24.99
C LYS A 216 5.93 3.69 -24.02
N THR A 217 4.61 3.59 -24.14
CA THR A 217 3.68 4.24 -23.20
C THR A 217 3.90 3.75 -21.78
N THR A 218 4.07 2.44 -21.58
CA THR A 218 4.32 1.87 -20.26
C THR A 218 5.62 2.40 -19.66
N ALA A 219 6.72 2.38 -20.41
CA ALA A 219 8.02 2.86 -19.95
C ALA A 219 7.97 4.36 -19.61
N PHE A 220 7.34 5.17 -20.46
CA PHE A 220 7.17 6.60 -20.22
C PHE A 220 6.31 6.91 -18.99
N LEU A 221 5.14 6.29 -18.85
CA LEU A 221 4.26 6.52 -17.69
C LEU A 221 4.87 5.99 -16.39
N THR A 222 5.66 4.92 -16.46
CA THR A 222 6.44 4.43 -15.31
C THR A 222 7.55 5.41 -14.94
N LEU A 223 8.20 6.01 -15.93
CA LEU A 223 9.18 7.06 -15.69
C LEU A 223 8.53 8.28 -15.05
N MET A 224 7.34 8.70 -15.51
CA MET A 224 6.58 9.79 -14.88
C MET A 224 6.22 9.47 -13.41
N LEU A 225 5.82 8.22 -13.13
CA LEU A 225 5.60 7.77 -11.77
C LEU A 225 6.88 7.87 -10.93
N ALA A 226 8.00 7.39 -11.47
CA ALA A 226 9.27 7.36 -10.77
C ALA A 226 9.89 8.76 -10.57
N LEU A 227 9.64 9.68 -11.49
CA LEU A 227 10.07 11.08 -11.37
C LEU A 227 9.14 11.93 -10.50
N SER A 228 8.01 11.38 -10.04
CA SER A 228 7.08 12.13 -9.17
C SER A 228 7.82 12.61 -7.91
N PRO A 229 8.04 13.92 -7.74
CA PRO A 229 8.83 14.44 -6.63
C PRO A 229 8.21 14.08 -5.28
N VAL A 230 6.87 14.01 -5.24
CA VAL A 230 6.13 13.68 -4.03
C VAL A 230 6.31 12.20 -3.67
N ILE A 231 6.16 11.27 -4.61
CA ILE A 231 6.40 9.85 -4.30
C ILE A 231 7.87 9.61 -3.95
N PHE A 232 8.78 10.25 -4.68
CA PHE A 232 10.21 10.11 -4.45
C PHE A 232 10.63 10.63 -3.08
N SER A 233 10.16 11.79 -2.65
CA SER A 233 10.49 12.33 -1.31
C SER A 233 10.01 11.39 -0.20
N HIS A 234 8.88 10.71 -0.41
CA HIS A 234 8.35 9.72 0.53
C HIS A 234 9.26 8.48 0.73
N THR A 235 10.23 8.23 -0.15
CA THR A 235 11.25 7.20 0.06
C THR A 235 12.26 7.56 1.14
N THR A 236 12.40 8.85 1.44
CA THR A 236 13.40 9.37 2.39
C THR A 236 12.81 9.83 3.72
N ILE A 237 11.50 10.08 3.82
CA ILE A 237 10.93 10.56 5.09
C ILE A 237 10.56 9.44 6.07
N ALA A 238 10.44 8.19 5.60
CA ALA A 238 10.03 7.03 6.41
C ALA A 238 8.61 7.12 7.00
N TYR A 239 7.63 7.63 6.23
CA TYR A 239 6.23 7.78 6.66
C TYR A 239 5.36 6.61 6.18
N PRO A 240 4.28 6.23 6.90
CA PRO A 240 3.38 5.14 6.50
C PRO A 240 2.59 5.43 5.21
N ASN A 241 2.65 6.65 4.68
CA ASN A 241 1.98 7.04 3.44
C ASN A 241 2.40 6.20 2.23
N LEU A 242 3.70 5.96 2.03
CA LEU A 242 4.18 5.20 0.88
C LEU A 242 3.86 3.69 0.98
N PRO A 243 4.07 3.02 2.13
CA PRO A 243 3.57 1.66 2.33
C PRO A 243 2.06 1.56 2.08
N TYR A 244 1.27 2.47 2.66
CA TYR A 244 -0.18 2.55 2.46
C TYR A 244 -0.55 2.67 0.98
N ALA A 245 0.00 3.68 0.30
CA ALA A 245 -0.25 3.94 -1.12
C ALA A 245 0.13 2.74 -1.98
N THR A 246 1.26 2.10 -1.68
CA THR A 246 1.74 0.94 -2.43
C THR A 246 0.77 -0.24 -2.31
N TYR A 247 0.33 -0.60 -1.10
CA TYR A 247 -0.67 -1.66 -0.92
C TYR A 247 -2.01 -1.31 -1.56
N PHE A 248 -2.52 -0.10 -1.33
CA PHE A 248 -3.81 0.34 -1.84
C PHE A 248 -3.88 0.32 -3.37
N VAL A 249 -2.87 0.90 -4.02
CA VAL A 249 -2.77 0.97 -5.48
C VAL A 249 -2.54 -0.41 -6.08
N THR A 250 -1.70 -1.23 -5.46
CA THR A 250 -1.47 -2.61 -5.90
C THR A 250 -2.75 -3.43 -5.82
N GLY A 251 -3.54 -3.27 -4.75
CA GLY A 251 -4.86 -3.88 -4.62
C GLY A 251 -5.76 -3.53 -5.79
N PHE A 252 -5.71 -2.27 -6.26
CA PHE A 252 -6.50 -1.80 -7.39
C PHE A 252 -5.99 -2.36 -8.72
N PHE A 253 -4.67 -2.35 -8.95
CA PHE A 253 -4.09 -2.93 -10.16
C PHE A 253 -4.44 -4.42 -10.32
N ILE A 254 -4.41 -5.17 -9.22
CA ILE A 254 -4.79 -6.58 -9.21
C ILE A 254 -6.30 -6.74 -9.41
N PHE A 255 -7.13 -5.86 -8.83
CA PHE A 255 -8.57 -5.85 -9.11
C PHE A 255 -8.86 -5.58 -10.58
N TYR A 256 -8.20 -4.59 -11.18
CA TYR A 256 -8.34 -4.26 -12.58
C TYR A 256 -7.95 -5.47 -13.46
N ARG A 257 -6.82 -6.11 -13.18
CA ARG A 257 -6.43 -7.38 -13.82
C ARG A 257 -7.50 -8.45 -13.66
N TYR A 258 -8.06 -8.63 -12.47
CA TYR A 258 -9.15 -9.55 -12.22
C TYR A 258 -10.35 -9.27 -13.14
N THR A 259 -10.76 -8.01 -13.32
CA THR A 259 -11.89 -7.68 -14.22
C THR A 259 -11.58 -7.93 -15.70
N LYS A 260 -10.30 -7.91 -16.10
CA LYS A 260 -9.85 -8.05 -17.49
C LYS A 260 -9.40 -9.45 -17.89
N GLU A 261 -8.86 -10.22 -16.97
CA GLU A 261 -8.25 -11.54 -17.21
C GLU A 261 -9.24 -12.70 -16.90
N GLY A 262 -10.55 -12.48 -17.11
CA GLY A 262 -11.57 -13.53 -16.92
C GLY A 262 -11.96 -13.81 -15.47
N ARG A 263 -11.71 -12.86 -14.56
CA ARG A 263 -12.15 -12.90 -13.14
C ARG A 263 -11.65 -14.11 -12.33
N PRO A 264 -10.35 -14.45 -12.37
CA PRO A 264 -9.83 -15.56 -11.57
C PRO A 264 -9.86 -15.22 -10.08
N ILE A 265 -10.40 -16.13 -9.28
CA ILE A 265 -10.66 -15.87 -7.86
C ILE A 265 -9.39 -15.54 -7.05
N GLY A 266 -8.24 -16.10 -7.45
CA GLY A 266 -6.97 -15.81 -6.79
C GLY A 266 -6.53 -14.35 -6.92
N LEU A 267 -6.85 -13.67 -8.04
CA LEU A 267 -6.62 -12.22 -8.17
C LEU A 267 -7.58 -11.42 -7.29
N LEU A 268 -8.84 -11.84 -7.17
CA LEU A 268 -9.80 -11.20 -6.25
C LEU A 268 -9.30 -11.28 -4.80
N MET A 269 -8.88 -12.47 -4.37
CA MET A 269 -8.33 -12.69 -3.02
C MET A 269 -7.08 -11.85 -2.79
N LEU A 270 -6.15 -11.81 -3.75
CA LEU A 270 -4.92 -11.04 -3.62
C LEU A 270 -5.20 -9.53 -3.56
N SER A 271 -6.16 -9.04 -4.35
CA SER A 271 -6.62 -7.66 -4.33
C SER A 271 -7.21 -7.28 -2.95
N LEU A 272 -8.12 -8.09 -2.42
CA LEU A 272 -8.70 -7.89 -1.09
C LEU A 272 -7.62 -7.92 0.01
N LEU A 273 -6.67 -8.85 -0.09
CA LEU A 273 -5.58 -8.99 0.87
C LEU A 273 -4.67 -7.76 0.90
N MET A 274 -4.31 -7.21 -0.26
CA MET A 274 -3.54 -5.95 -0.32
C MET A 274 -4.30 -4.79 0.36
N ASN A 275 -5.62 -4.74 0.23
CA ASN A 275 -6.44 -3.73 0.89
C ASN A 275 -6.53 -3.92 2.42
N VAL A 276 -6.56 -5.15 2.91
CA VAL A 276 -6.41 -5.44 4.35
C VAL A 276 -5.08 -4.92 4.86
N PHE A 277 -3.99 -5.08 4.09
CA PHE A 277 -2.69 -4.54 4.50
C PHE A 277 -2.62 -3.03 4.41
N ALA A 278 -3.22 -2.40 3.40
CA ALA A 278 -3.37 -0.94 3.37
C ALA A 278 -4.06 -0.44 4.66
N TYR A 279 -5.14 -1.11 5.08
CA TYR A 279 -5.81 -0.81 6.35
C TYR A 279 -4.91 -0.98 7.57
N ALA A 280 -4.13 -2.08 7.61
CA ALA A 280 -3.20 -2.36 8.71
C ALA A 280 -2.12 -1.26 8.86
N VAL A 281 -1.74 -0.61 7.75
CA VAL A 281 -0.81 0.53 7.76
C VAL A 281 -1.51 1.81 8.23
N ARG A 282 -2.68 2.16 7.65
CA ARG A 282 -3.45 3.37 7.99
C ARG A 282 -4.96 3.09 8.01
N PRO A 283 -5.55 2.78 9.18
CA PRO A 283 -6.95 2.38 9.29
C PRO A 283 -7.94 3.55 9.28
N THR A 284 -7.45 4.79 9.44
CA THR A 284 -8.27 6.01 9.49
C THR A 284 -8.62 6.55 8.11
N GLU A 285 -7.99 6.03 7.05
CA GLU A 285 -8.21 6.54 5.70
C GLU A 285 -9.51 5.97 5.11
N PRO A 286 -10.42 6.81 4.59
CA PRO A 286 -11.74 6.38 4.13
C PRO A 286 -11.70 5.68 2.75
N PHE A 287 -10.54 5.58 2.10
CA PHE A 287 -10.44 5.15 0.69
C PHE A 287 -10.82 3.69 0.43
N LEU A 288 -10.90 2.84 1.47
CA LEU A 288 -11.45 1.49 1.32
C LEU A 288 -12.92 1.49 0.90
N VAL A 289 -13.65 2.58 1.13
CA VAL A 289 -15.02 2.75 0.62
C VAL A 289 -15.04 2.71 -0.91
N ALA A 290 -14.02 3.26 -1.59
CA ALA A 290 -13.92 3.18 -3.04
C ALA A 290 -13.74 1.72 -3.52
N PHE A 291 -13.02 0.90 -2.75
CA PHE A 291 -12.91 -0.53 -3.02
C PHE A 291 -14.23 -1.25 -2.81
N ALA A 292 -14.88 -1.04 -1.66
CA ALA A 292 -16.19 -1.63 -1.38
C ALA A 292 -17.19 -1.32 -2.50
N LEU A 293 -17.20 -0.08 -3.01
CA LEU A 293 -18.02 0.34 -4.14
C LEU A 293 -17.73 -0.48 -5.41
N ILE A 294 -16.48 -0.55 -5.88
CA ILE A 294 -16.17 -1.30 -7.10
C ILE A 294 -16.39 -2.82 -6.95
N TYR A 295 -16.22 -3.37 -5.74
CA TYR A 295 -16.55 -4.78 -5.47
C TYR A 295 -18.06 -5.02 -5.51
N ILE A 296 -18.87 -4.12 -4.94
CA ILE A 296 -20.34 -4.22 -5.01
C ILE A 296 -20.79 -4.16 -6.47
N ILE A 297 -20.29 -3.21 -7.26
CA ILE A 297 -20.58 -3.12 -8.68
C ILE A 297 -20.16 -4.41 -9.41
N ASP A 298 -18.97 -4.94 -9.11
CA ASP A 298 -18.48 -6.20 -9.68
C ASP A 298 -19.33 -7.42 -9.32
N MET A 299 -19.89 -7.46 -8.10
CA MET A 299 -20.82 -8.50 -7.67
C MET A 299 -22.12 -8.44 -8.45
N LEU A 300 -22.73 -7.24 -8.55
CA LEU A 300 -23.99 -7.01 -9.24
C LEU A 300 -23.93 -7.39 -10.74
N VAL A 301 -22.77 -7.19 -11.37
CA VAL A 301 -22.57 -7.51 -12.80
C VAL A 301 -22.24 -8.99 -13.04
N SER A 302 -21.89 -9.75 -12.00
CA SER A 302 -21.34 -11.11 -12.16
C SER A 302 -22.29 -12.23 -11.78
N ARG A 303 -22.11 -13.39 -12.43
CA ARG A 303 -22.93 -14.60 -12.16
C ARG A 303 -22.57 -15.35 -10.87
N ASN A 304 -21.40 -15.10 -10.27
CA ASN A 304 -20.86 -15.91 -9.16
C ASN A 304 -20.95 -15.18 -7.81
N ILE A 305 -22.16 -14.71 -7.47
CA ILE A 305 -22.39 -13.82 -6.33
C ILE A 305 -22.11 -14.48 -4.97
N LYS A 306 -22.49 -15.74 -4.78
CA LYS A 306 -22.31 -16.47 -3.50
C LYS A 306 -20.85 -16.51 -3.06
N THR A 307 -19.97 -16.91 -3.99
CA THR A 307 -18.53 -16.98 -3.76
C THR A 307 -17.96 -15.61 -3.39
N LYS A 308 -18.39 -14.55 -4.07
CA LYS A 308 -17.91 -13.18 -3.81
C LYS A 308 -18.37 -12.64 -2.46
N ILE A 309 -19.61 -12.94 -2.06
CA ILE A 309 -20.13 -12.58 -0.74
C ILE A 309 -19.25 -13.18 0.36
N ILE A 310 -18.84 -14.45 0.22
CA ILE A 310 -17.95 -15.09 1.20
C ILE A 310 -16.62 -14.34 1.30
N TYR A 311 -15.98 -14.01 0.17
CA TYR A 311 -14.71 -13.28 0.20
C TYR A 311 -14.84 -11.86 0.72
N LEU A 312 -15.94 -11.17 0.41
CA LEU A 312 -16.22 -9.84 0.93
C LEU A 312 -16.47 -9.89 2.45
N PHE A 313 -17.19 -10.90 2.93
CA PHE A 313 -17.40 -11.14 4.35
C PHE A 313 -16.08 -11.42 5.07
N LEU A 314 -15.24 -12.30 4.52
CA LEU A 314 -13.89 -12.55 5.05
C LEU A 314 -13.04 -11.28 5.08
N PHE A 315 -13.11 -10.45 4.03
CA PHE A 315 -12.44 -9.16 3.98
C PHE A 315 -12.87 -8.25 5.13
N PHE A 316 -14.17 -8.05 5.35
CA PHE A 316 -14.68 -7.23 6.45
C PHE A 316 -14.37 -7.82 7.83
N ILE A 317 -14.40 -9.14 8.00
CA ILE A 317 -13.96 -9.80 9.23
C ILE A 317 -12.51 -9.47 9.53
N LEU A 318 -11.61 -9.55 8.54
CA LEU A 318 -10.20 -9.25 8.74
C LEU A 318 -10.00 -7.78 9.13
N LEU A 319 -10.71 -6.84 8.49
CA LEU A 319 -10.67 -5.43 8.88
C LEU A 319 -11.16 -5.23 10.31
N TYR A 320 -12.26 -5.88 10.69
CA TYR A 320 -12.81 -5.83 12.04
C TYR A 320 -11.82 -6.38 13.08
N ILE A 321 -11.20 -7.53 12.81
CA ILE A 321 -10.18 -8.11 13.69
C ILE A 321 -9.02 -7.13 13.89
N LEU A 322 -8.47 -6.56 12.80
CA LEU A 322 -7.37 -5.60 12.90
C LEU A 322 -7.75 -4.37 13.72
N ASN A 323 -8.92 -3.79 13.47
CA ASN A 323 -9.40 -2.61 14.20
C ASN A 323 -9.65 -2.93 15.68
N LYS A 324 -10.29 -4.07 15.96
CA LYS A 324 -10.63 -4.47 17.33
C LYS A 324 -9.38 -4.82 18.14
N SER A 325 -8.44 -5.54 17.54
CA SER A 325 -7.16 -5.87 18.19
C SER A 325 -6.36 -4.60 18.52
N TRP A 326 -6.29 -3.64 17.58
CA TRP A 326 -5.61 -2.37 17.83
C TRP A 326 -6.30 -1.55 18.93
N SER A 327 -7.63 -1.42 18.88
CA SER A 327 -8.37 -0.63 19.87
C SER A 327 -8.31 -1.22 21.28
N LEU A 328 -8.40 -2.55 21.42
CA LEU A 328 -8.23 -3.22 22.71
C LEU A 328 -6.81 -3.04 23.26
N TYR A 329 -5.79 -3.18 22.40
CA TYR A 329 -4.41 -2.92 22.78
C TYR A 329 -4.23 -1.49 23.27
N PHE A 330 -4.67 -0.50 22.48
CA PHE A 330 -4.63 0.91 22.83
C PHE A 330 -5.28 1.19 24.19
N GLN A 331 -6.48 0.66 24.42
CA GLN A 331 -7.19 0.82 25.68
C GLN A 331 -6.39 0.24 26.85
N ARG A 332 -5.87 -0.98 26.70
CA ARG A 332 -5.07 -1.64 27.75
C ARG A 332 -3.83 -0.81 28.11
N GLU A 333 -3.07 -0.37 27.12
CA GLU A 333 -1.88 0.46 27.37
C GLU A 333 -2.27 1.82 27.98
N ALA A 334 -3.44 2.36 27.64
CA ALA A 334 -3.92 3.65 28.14
C ALA A 334 -4.26 3.57 29.61
N PHE A 335 -5.04 2.56 30.00
CA PHE A 335 -5.36 2.27 31.39
C PHE A 335 -4.09 1.96 32.21
N ALA A 336 -3.10 1.29 31.61
CA ALA A 336 -1.84 0.99 32.29
C ALA A 336 -0.95 2.23 32.50
N ALA A 337 -1.08 3.25 31.64
CA ALA A 337 -0.26 4.46 31.69
C ALA A 337 -0.92 5.61 32.48
N ILE A 338 -2.25 5.74 32.42
CA ILE A 338 -3.00 6.89 32.94
C ILE A 338 -4.05 6.38 33.94
N SER A 339 -3.89 6.70 35.23
CA SER A 339 -4.82 6.31 36.31
C SER A 339 -6.17 7.05 36.28
N TYR A 340 -6.57 7.62 35.14
CA TYR A 340 -7.79 8.41 34.99
C TYR A 340 -8.81 7.63 34.16
N PRO A 341 -10.10 7.59 34.54
CA PRO A 341 -11.15 7.01 33.70
C PRO A 341 -11.28 7.84 32.42
N ILE A 342 -10.81 7.27 31.31
CA ILE A 342 -10.94 7.88 30.00
C ILE A 342 -12.40 7.73 29.58
N ASN A 343 -13.13 8.85 29.53
CA ASN A 343 -14.45 8.90 28.93
C ASN A 343 -14.31 8.77 27.40
N LEU A 344 -14.30 7.53 26.91
CA LEU A 344 -14.17 7.18 25.49
C LEU A 344 -15.37 7.63 24.64
N ASP A 345 -16.46 8.06 25.28
CA ASP A 345 -17.70 8.53 24.64
C ASP A 345 -17.55 9.86 23.89
N LYS A 346 -16.43 10.59 24.06
CA LYS A 346 -16.14 11.82 23.30
C LYS A 346 -15.52 11.58 21.92
N ARG A 347 -15.43 10.35 21.43
CA ARG A 347 -15.28 10.15 19.98
C ARG A 347 -16.65 10.41 19.37
N SER A 348 -16.89 11.65 18.95
CA SER A 348 -18.06 12.02 18.15
C SER A 348 -18.33 10.90 17.15
N SER A 349 -19.43 10.20 17.34
CA SER A 349 -19.68 9.01 16.53
C SER A 349 -19.82 9.47 15.08
N LEU A 350 -19.41 8.64 14.11
CA LEU A 350 -19.67 8.91 12.68
C LEU A 350 -21.16 9.18 12.42
N PHE A 351 -22.03 8.71 13.31
CA PHE A 351 -23.46 8.95 13.33
C PHE A 351 -23.83 10.40 13.75
N ASP A 352 -23.21 10.94 14.80
CA ASP A 352 -23.40 12.35 15.21
C ASP A 352 -22.86 13.32 14.15
N ALA A 353 -21.74 12.95 13.53
CA ALA A 353 -21.19 13.65 12.38
C ALA A 353 -22.14 13.58 11.17
N GLY A 354 -22.72 12.41 10.87
CA GLY A 354 -23.66 12.22 9.77
C GLY A 354 -24.95 13.03 9.92
N LEU A 355 -25.41 13.25 11.16
CA LEU A 355 -26.54 14.14 11.45
C LEU A 355 -26.19 15.63 11.28
N ALA A 356 -24.94 16.02 11.54
CA ALA A 356 -24.44 17.38 11.28
C ALA A 356 -24.24 17.71 9.78
N TRP A 357 -24.10 16.69 8.92
CA TRP A 357 -23.97 16.86 7.46
C TRP A 357 -25.25 17.38 6.79
N GLY A 358 -26.40 17.28 7.45
CA GLY A 358 -27.69 17.75 6.93
C GLY A 358 -27.86 19.27 6.91
N SER A 359 -26.93 20.05 7.48
CA SER A 359 -27.05 21.51 7.49
C SER A 359 -26.56 22.15 6.18
N LEU A 360 -27.35 23.06 5.60
CA LEU A 360 -26.97 23.85 4.41
C LEU A 360 -25.66 24.64 4.62
N ARG A 361 -25.27 24.90 5.87
CA ARG A 361 -24.02 25.57 6.27
C ARG A 361 -22.77 24.73 5.98
N THR A 362 -22.89 23.41 5.88
CA THR A 362 -21.75 22.53 5.58
C THR A 362 -21.26 22.69 4.13
N PHE A 363 -22.14 23.08 3.21
CA PHE A 363 -21.80 23.25 1.79
C PHE A 363 -21.36 24.68 1.41
N SER A 364 -21.52 25.67 2.29
CA SER A 364 -21.10 27.05 2.01
C SER A 364 -19.59 27.18 1.78
N ASN A 365 -18.80 26.29 2.39
CA ASN A 365 -17.34 26.29 2.29
C ASN A 365 -16.80 25.48 1.10
N LEU A 366 -17.67 24.87 0.28
CA LEU A 366 -17.25 23.98 -0.80
C LEU A 366 -16.29 24.64 -1.81
N PRO A 367 -16.49 25.90 -2.26
CA PRO A 367 -15.54 26.56 -3.15
C PRO A 367 -14.15 26.73 -2.52
N GLU A 368 -14.09 27.07 -1.22
CA GLU A 368 -12.81 27.20 -0.50
C GLU A 368 -12.10 25.85 -0.36
N ILE A 369 -12.86 24.79 -0.13
CA ILE A 369 -12.33 23.43 -0.01
C ILE A 369 -11.78 22.94 -1.33
N ILE A 370 -12.49 23.16 -2.44
CA ILE A 370 -11.98 22.82 -3.78
C ILE A 370 -10.69 23.60 -4.06
N LYS A 371 -10.66 24.90 -3.73
CA LYS A 371 -9.45 25.74 -3.87
C LYS A 371 -8.30 25.22 -2.99
N PHE A 372 -8.58 24.83 -1.75
CA PHE A 372 -7.60 24.25 -0.83
C PHE A 372 -7.03 22.92 -1.37
N ILE A 373 -7.90 22.02 -1.82
CA ILE A 373 -7.48 20.73 -2.39
C ILE A 373 -6.62 20.96 -3.63
N TYR A 374 -7.07 21.84 -4.54
CA TYR A 374 -6.30 22.19 -5.73
C TYR A 374 -4.92 22.77 -5.36
N ASN A 375 -4.86 23.76 -4.48
CA ASN A 375 -3.61 24.41 -4.10
C ASN A 375 -2.59 23.47 -3.45
N ASN A 376 -3.07 22.50 -2.67
CA ASN A 376 -2.23 21.52 -1.97
C ASN A 376 -1.95 20.26 -2.80
N SER A 377 -2.64 20.08 -3.93
CA SER A 377 -2.42 18.95 -4.85
C SER A 377 -1.83 19.38 -6.21
N LYS A 378 -1.68 20.68 -6.48
CA LYS A 378 -1.22 21.21 -7.77
C LYS A 378 0.16 20.74 -8.23
N GLY A 379 1.07 20.45 -7.30
CA GLY A 379 2.41 19.94 -7.62
C GLY A 379 2.45 18.42 -7.84
N ALA A 380 1.38 17.71 -7.47
CA ALA A 380 1.39 16.25 -7.33
C ALA A 380 0.36 15.56 -8.24
N VAL A 381 -0.88 16.06 -8.23
CA VAL A 381 -2.06 15.39 -8.76
C VAL A 381 -2.72 16.19 -9.87
N SER A 382 -2.80 17.53 -9.74
CA SER A 382 -3.59 18.35 -10.68
C SER A 382 -3.12 18.29 -12.15
N PRO A 383 -1.80 18.29 -12.47
CA PRO A 383 -1.35 18.15 -13.87
C PRO A 383 -1.77 16.80 -14.47
N ILE A 384 -1.75 15.75 -13.66
CA ILE A 384 -2.12 14.39 -14.08
C ILE A 384 -3.64 14.27 -14.22
N LEU A 385 -4.42 14.95 -13.37
CA LEU A 385 -5.87 15.05 -13.52
C LEU A 385 -6.25 15.75 -14.82
N VAL A 386 -5.59 16.87 -15.16
CA VAL A 386 -5.81 17.56 -16.44
C VAL A 386 -5.51 16.63 -17.62
N LEU A 387 -4.38 15.92 -17.57
CA LEU A 387 -4.03 14.91 -18.59
C LEU A 387 -5.07 13.77 -18.67
N MET A 388 -5.58 13.29 -17.53
CA MET A 388 -6.62 12.28 -17.50
C MET A 388 -7.94 12.80 -18.07
N SER A 389 -8.36 14.01 -17.72
CA SER A 389 -9.58 14.64 -18.25
C SER A 389 -9.48 14.81 -19.76
N ALA A 390 -8.37 15.35 -20.26
CA ALA A 390 -8.12 15.48 -21.70
C ALA A 390 -8.15 14.12 -22.41
N THR A 391 -7.50 13.11 -21.83
CA THR A 391 -7.50 11.73 -22.34
C THR A 391 -8.91 11.13 -22.36
N SER A 392 -9.70 11.33 -21.31
CA SER A 392 -11.06 10.79 -21.20
C SER A 392 -12.00 11.41 -22.22
N VAL A 393 -11.87 12.73 -22.47
CA VAL A 393 -12.62 13.44 -23.52
C VAL A 393 -12.21 12.94 -24.91
N PHE A 394 -10.91 12.79 -25.18
CA PHE A 394 -10.40 12.36 -26.48
C PHE A 394 -10.80 10.91 -26.82
N PHE A 395 -10.80 10.01 -25.84
CA PHE A 395 -11.16 8.59 -26.02
C PHE A 395 -12.62 8.26 -25.63
N TYR A 396 -13.46 9.28 -25.43
CA TYR A 396 -14.82 9.18 -24.87
C TYR A 396 -15.72 8.17 -25.61
N ARG A 397 -15.65 8.14 -26.95
CA ARG A 397 -16.61 7.40 -27.76
C ARG A 397 -16.42 5.88 -27.79
N ASN A 398 -15.19 5.35 -27.58
CA ASN A 398 -14.92 3.92 -27.82
C ASN A 398 -14.28 3.14 -26.65
N LYS A 399 -13.73 3.79 -25.60
CA LYS A 399 -12.93 3.08 -24.56
C LYS A 399 -13.38 3.28 -23.11
N ILE A 400 -14.42 4.07 -22.86
CA ILE A 400 -14.92 4.31 -21.49
C ILE A 400 -15.49 3.04 -20.87
N LYS A 401 -16.29 2.27 -21.63
CA LYS A 401 -16.91 1.03 -21.13
C LYS A 401 -15.86 0.03 -20.64
N ASP A 402 -14.72 -0.05 -21.34
CA ASP A 402 -13.63 -0.94 -20.96
C ASP A 402 -12.91 -0.48 -19.69
N ASN A 403 -12.90 0.81 -19.38
CA ASN A 403 -12.13 1.35 -18.26
C ASN A 403 -13.01 1.86 -17.12
N ILE A 404 -14.30 1.48 -17.11
CA ILE A 404 -15.29 2.04 -16.19
C ILE A 404 -14.91 1.82 -14.72
N TYR A 405 -14.38 0.66 -14.35
CA TYR A 405 -13.93 0.39 -12.98
C TYR A 405 -12.82 1.35 -12.54
N SER A 406 -11.87 1.66 -13.43
CA SER A 406 -10.79 2.62 -13.13
C SER A 406 -11.32 4.03 -12.95
N ILE A 407 -12.22 4.47 -13.82
CA ILE A 407 -12.83 5.80 -13.74
C ILE A 407 -13.62 5.93 -12.44
N ILE A 408 -14.51 4.96 -12.16
CA ILE A 408 -15.32 4.96 -10.93
C ILE A 408 -14.42 4.98 -9.70
N PHE A 409 -13.37 4.17 -9.68
CA PHE A 409 -12.47 4.11 -8.53
C PHE A 409 -11.72 5.43 -8.29
N VAL A 410 -11.16 6.03 -9.34
CA VAL A 410 -10.48 7.33 -9.25
C VAL A 410 -11.44 8.43 -8.80
N VAL A 411 -12.63 8.49 -9.40
CA VAL A 411 -13.67 9.48 -9.04
C VAL A 411 -14.10 9.29 -7.59
N ALA A 412 -14.35 8.05 -7.15
CA ALA A 412 -14.70 7.75 -5.77
C ALA A 412 -13.60 8.18 -4.80
N CYS A 413 -12.32 7.92 -5.11
CA CYS A 413 -11.21 8.39 -4.28
C CYS A 413 -11.18 9.93 -4.18
N TYR A 414 -11.40 10.64 -5.29
CA TYR A 414 -11.44 12.10 -5.30
C TYR A 414 -12.62 12.66 -4.48
N LEU A 415 -13.80 12.06 -4.63
CA LEU A 415 -14.98 12.42 -3.84
C LEU A 415 -14.75 12.19 -2.34
N LEU A 416 -14.05 11.11 -1.97
CA LEU A 416 -13.69 10.84 -0.57
C LEU A 416 -12.68 11.86 -0.01
N ILE A 417 -11.79 12.42 -0.83
CA ILE A 417 -10.90 13.52 -0.42
C ILE A 417 -11.69 14.79 -0.15
N VAL A 418 -12.63 15.12 -1.04
CA VAL A 418 -13.52 16.27 -0.87
C VAL A 418 -14.37 16.09 0.39
N ALA A 419 -14.99 14.93 0.55
CA ALA A 419 -15.80 14.58 1.73
C ALA A 419 -14.99 14.60 3.03
N GLY A 420 -13.78 14.04 3.03
CA GLY A 420 -12.88 14.08 4.19
C GLY A 420 -12.43 15.49 4.54
N THR A 421 -12.15 16.33 3.55
CA THR A 421 -11.77 17.73 3.78
C THR A 421 -12.95 18.56 4.28
N LEU A 422 -14.16 18.34 3.73
CA LEU A 422 -15.41 18.91 4.25
C LEU A 422 -15.60 18.54 5.72
N TYR A 423 -15.46 17.26 6.06
CA TYR A 423 -15.57 16.78 7.43
C TYR A 423 -14.56 17.46 8.37
N ILE A 424 -13.29 17.53 7.99
CA ILE A 424 -12.26 18.19 8.79
C ILE A 424 -12.56 19.69 8.93
N SER A 425 -13.01 20.36 7.86
CA SER A 425 -13.35 21.79 7.88
C SER A 425 -14.51 22.14 8.80
N TYR A 426 -15.37 21.16 9.07
CA TYR A 426 -16.49 21.31 9.98
C TYR A 426 -16.06 21.16 11.45
N ILE A 427 -15.09 20.28 11.72
CA ILE A 427 -14.65 19.96 13.09
C ILE A 427 -13.55 20.90 13.57
N TYR A 428 -12.65 21.33 12.68
CA TYR A 428 -11.42 22.02 13.06
C TYR A 428 -11.28 23.34 12.31
N ASP A 429 -11.27 24.45 13.04
CA ASP A 429 -11.07 25.79 12.47
C ASP A 429 -9.71 25.94 11.75
N PHE A 430 -8.72 25.15 12.15
CA PHE A 430 -7.37 25.14 11.58
C PHE A 430 -7.22 24.26 10.33
N TRP A 431 -8.31 23.77 9.73
CA TRP A 431 -8.23 22.89 8.54
C TRP A 431 -7.46 23.49 7.35
N LYS A 432 -7.37 24.83 7.26
CA LYS A 432 -6.65 25.52 6.18
C LYS A 432 -5.13 25.41 6.28
N ILE A 433 -4.57 25.09 7.45
CA ILE A 433 -3.11 25.00 7.66
C ILE A 433 -2.56 23.57 7.55
N ILE A 434 -3.42 22.54 7.46
CA ILE A 434 -3.00 21.13 7.35
C ILE A 434 -2.75 20.69 5.89
N GLY A 435 -2.42 21.63 5.01
CA GLY A 435 -2.24 21.39 3.57
C GLY A 435 -1.19 20.32 3.23
N GLU A 436 -0.11 20.27 4.00
CA GLU A 436 0.92 19.24 3.85
C GLU A 436 0.42 17.83 4.19
N SER A 437 -0.49 17.69 5.15
CA SER A 437 -1.08 16.39 5.46
C SER A 437 -1.92 15.89 4.30
N LEU A 438 -2.66 16.79 3.63
CA LEU A 438 -3.40 16.46 2.43
C LEU A 438 -2.47 16.00 1.30
N SER A 439 -1.40 16.75 1.02
CA SER A 439 -0.46 16.41 -0.07
C SER A 439 0.17 15.02 0.11
N ARG A 440 0.44 14.61 1.36
CA ARG A 440 0.93 13.27 1.71
C ARG A 440 -0.14 12.18 1.61
N ILE A 441 -1.40 12.48 1.88
CA ILE A 441 -2.50 11.50 1.79
C ILE A 441 -2.81 11.18 0.33
N VAL A 442 -2.77 12.17 -0.57
CA VAL A 442 -3.18 12.01 -1.97
C VAL A 442 -2.15 11.33 -2.88
N ILE A 443 -0.99 10.92 -2.36
CA ILE A 443 0.11 10.37 -3.18
C ILE A 443 -0.27 9.11 -3.96
N PHE A 444 -1.24 8.34 -3.45
CA PHE A 444 -1.73 7.13 -4.12
C PHE A 444 -2.52 7.45 -5.40
N ILE A 445 -3.02 8.68 -5.56
CA ILE A 445 -3.77 9.08 -6.75
C ILE A 445 -2.88 9.10 -7.99
N ILE A 446 -1.61 9.50 -7.84
CA ILE A 446 -0.65 9.62 -8.95
C ILE A 446 -0.54 8.32 -9.76
N PRO A 447 -0.19 7.17 -9.17
CA PRO A 447 -0.15 5.91 -9.92
C PRO A 447 -1.54 5.48 -10.43
N LEU A 448 -2.64 5.78 -9.73
CA LEU A 448 -3.98 5.44 -10.25
C LEU A 448 -4.33 6.21 -11.53
N LEU A 449 -4.03 7.51 -11.56
CA LEU A 449 -4.27 8.36 -12.73
C LEU A 449 -3.37 7.95 -13.90
N LEU A 450 -2.06 7.80 -13.67
CA LEU A 450 -1.13 7.38 -14.72
C LEU A 450 -1.49 6.01 -15.28
N PHE A 451 -1.89 5.06 -14.42
CA PHE A 451 -2.36 3.75 -14.87
C PHE A 451 -3.62 3.87 -15.73
N THR A 452 -4.59 4.66 -15.27
CA THR A 452 -5.84 4.88 -16.00
C THR A 452 -5.60 5.52 -17.36
N ILE A 453 -4.73 6.54 -17.43
CA ILE A 453 -4.29 7.17 -18.69
C ILE A 453 -3.68 6.13 -19.63
N GLY A 454 -2.74 5.31 -19.14
CA GLY A 454 -2.08 4.29 -19.95
C GLY A 454 -3.04 3.23 -20.51
N CYS A 455 -4.07 2.88 -19.76
CA CYS A 455 -5.16 1.99 -20.21
C CYS A 455 -6.03 2.62 -21.31
N PHE A 456 -6.22 3.95 -21.31
CA PHE A 456 -6.91 4.66 -22.39
C PHE A 456 -6.05 4.83 -23.64
N TRP A 457 -4.77 5.13 -23.43
CA TRP A 457 -3.77 5.36 -24.48
C TRP A 457 -3.38 4.10 -25.23
N ARG A 458 -3.98 2.94 -24.93
CA ARG A 458 -3.87 1.72 -25.74
C ARG A 458 -4.12 2.06 -27.20
N LEU A 459 -3.08 2.37 -27.96
CA LEU A 459 -3.21 2.58 -29.39
C LEU A 459 -3.80 1.28 -29.95
N PRO A 460 -4.75 1.32 -30.90
CA PRO A 460 -5.11 0.13 -31.63
C PRO A 460 -3.80 -0.43 -32.21
N SER A 461 -3.31 -1.50 -31.59
CA SER A 461 -2.10 -2.15 -32.05
C SER A 461 -2.41 -2.62 -33.46
N THR A 462 -1.77 -1.98 -34.43
CA THR A 462 -1.50 -2.61 -35.71
C THR A 462 -0.99 -4.02 -35.41
N SER A 463 -1.79 -5.00 -35.81
CA SER A 463 -1.49 -6.44 -35.90
C SER A 463 -0.92 -7.14 -34.65
N ILE A 464 -1.75 -8.00 -34.08
CA ILE A 464 -1.43 -9.42 -33.83
C ILE A 464 0.01 -9.69 -33.39
N LEU A 465 0.20 -9.83 -32.08
CA LEU A 465 1.06 -10.89 -31.57
C LEU A 465 0.14 -11.85 -30.80
N LYS A 466 -0.49 -12.76 -31.57
CA LYS A 466 -0.75 -14.09 -31.05
C LYS A 466 0.60 -14.61 -30.56
N TRP A 467 0.75 -14.72 -29.25
CA TRP A 467 1.79 -15.55 -28.68
C TRP A 467 1.35 -16.98 -28.96
N GLU A 468 1.86 -17.56 -30.05
CA GLU A 468 1.85 -19.00 -30.23
C GLU A 468 2.63 -19.65 -29.06
N GLU A 469 2.14 -20.82 -28.68
CA GLU A 469 2.23 -21.52 -27.39
C GLU A 469 3.63 -21.68 -26.76
#